data_AF-A0A821SU28-F1
#
_entry.id   AF-A0A821SU28-F1
#
_cell.length_a   1.000
_cell.length_b   1.000
_cell.length_c   1.000
_cell.angle_alpha   90.00
_cell.angle_beta   90.00
_cell.angle_gamma   90.00
#
_symmetry.space_group_name_H-M   'P 1'
#
loop_
_entity.id
_entity.type
_entity.pdbx_description
1 polymer ?
#
loop_
_entity_poly.entity_id
_entity_poly.type
_entity_poly.pdbx_seq_one_letter_code
_entity_poly.pdbx_strand_id
1 'polypeptide(L)'
;MTKTYTDLVVELDKKEILTLNKILSVAKRDLNFQRQKTYLRKVLVDKLGYKFKKCKDKRHFLTQKPDIRAWRARYLRRLKENDDLGARKKPVIYVDETCIHSHYTVSKCWQNNTDASVKKNHNPDQRWIIVHGGGENGFVNGAELIYKCKSNSGDYHHEMNTANFKKWVLEKLIPNWPLNSIVVLDNAPYHSTQIEKPPTSVATKETSMVIRPQ
;
A
#
# COMPACT_ATOMS: atom_id res chain seq x y z
N MET A 1 16.69 9.69 48.35
CA MET A 1 17.23 8.72 47.39
C MET A 1 17.70 9.46 46.15
N THR A 2 19.01 9.57 45.97
CA THR A 2 19.65 10.21 44.81
C THR A 2 19.50 9.30 43.61
N LYS A 3 18.57 9.63 42.70
CA LYS A 3 18.43 8.95 41.40
C LYS A 3 19.73 9.14 40.60
N THR A 4 20.21 8.08 39.95
CA THR A 4 21.49 8.08 39.24
C THR A 4 21.29 7.97 37.72
N TYR A 5 22.37 8.07 36.93
CA TYR A 5 22.31 8.04 35.47
C TYR A 5 21.63 6.78 34.88
N THR A 6 21.54 5.69 35.64
CA THR A 6 20.80 4.47 35.28
C THR A 6 19.29 4.69 35.17
N ASP A 7 18.73 5.65 35.91
CA ASP A 7 17.28 5.92 35.90
C ASP A 7 16.83 6.65 34.61
N LEU A 8 17.74 7.39 33.96
CA LEU A 8 17.50 7.96 32.63
C LEU A 8 17.39 6.87 31.56
N VAL A 9 18.15 5.78 31.69
CA VAL A 9 18.15 4.68 30.73
C VAL A 9 16.80 3.96 30.76
N VAL A 10 16.23 3.75 31.96
CA VAL A 10 14.89 3.15 32.14
C VAL A 10 13.79 4.02 31.51
N GLU A 11 13.88 5.34 31.62
CA GLU A 11 12.91 6.24 30.99
C GLU A 11 13.07 6.30 29.46
N LEU A 12 14.30 6.17 28.95
CA LEU A 12 14.62 6.13 27.51
C LEU A 12 14.20 4.82 26.83
N ASP A 13 13.97 3.75 27.60
CA ASP A 13 13.49 2.44 27.11
C ASP A 13 11.96 2.36 26.98
N LYS A 14 11.23 3.39 27.40
CA LYS A 14 9.79 3.49 27.10
C LYS A 14 9.63 3.69 25.59
N LYS A 15 8.80 2.87 24.94
CA LYS A 15 8.55 2.86 23.47
C LYS A 15 7.77 4.10 22.97
N GLU A 16 8.03 5.27 23.53
CA GLU A 16 7.45 6.55 23.16
C GLU A 16 8.44 7.41 22.38
N ILE A 17 7.92 8.35 21.59
CA ILE A 17 8.77 9.31 20.87
C ILE A 17 9.28 10.36 21.86
N LEU A 18 10.53 10.19 22.28
CA LEU A 18 11.23 11.07 23.21
C LEU A 18 12.03 12.13 22.45
N THR A 19 11.55 13.37 22.51
CA THR A 19 12.29 14.52 21.99
C THR A 19 13.27 15.04 23.04
N LEU A 20 14.32 15.75 22.60
CA LEU A 20 15.32 16.30 23.52
C LEU A 20 14.72 17.25 24.58
N ASN A 21 13.61 17.91 24.28
CA ASN A 21 12.89 18.74 25.25
C ASN A 21 12.19 17.90 26.34
N LYS A 22 11.60 16.75 25.96
CA LYS A 22 11.00 15.81 26.92
C LYS A 22 12.07 15.16 27.82
N ILE A 23 13.21 14.80 27.24
CA ILE A 23 14.33 14.24 28.03
C ILE A 23 14.87 15.31 29.00
N LEU A 24 14.95 16.57 28.57
CA LEU A 24 15.40 17.67 29.42
C LEU A 24 14.43 17.94 30.58
N SER A 25 13.11 17.93 30.34
CA SER A 25 12.12 18.13 31.41
C SER A 25 12.17 17.02 32.45
N VAL A 26 12.32 15.76 32.01
CA VAL A 26 12.47 14.62 32.91
C VAL A 26 13.81 14.69 33.67
N ALA A 27 14.93 14.96 32.99
CA ALA A 27 16.24 15.07 33.64
C ALA A 27 16.28 16.20 34.69
N LYS A 28 15.63 17.33 34.41
CA LYS A 28 15.48 18.43 35.38
C LYS A 28 14.65 18.00 36.60
N ARG A 29 13.52 17.32 36.38
CA ARG A 29 12.58 16.90 37.42
C ARG A 29 13.14 15.77 38.29
N ASP A 30 13.69 14.72 37.68
CA ASP A 30 14.05 13.47 38.36
C ASP A 30 15.53 13.41 38.77
N LEU A 31 16.42 14.06 38.03
CA LEU A 31 17.87 14.02 38.29
C LEU A 31 18.46 15.36 38.72
N ASN A 32 17.61 16.37 38.96
CA ASN A 32 18.03 17.72 39.29
C ASN A 32 19.06 18.29 38.28
N PHE A 33 18.89 17.96 37.00
CA PHE A 33 19.84 18.33 35.95
C PHE A 33 19.83 19.84 35.69
N GLN A 34 20.84 20.57 36.16
CA GLN A 34 20.85 22.03 36.09
C GLN A 34 21.24 22.63 34.73
N ARG A 35 21.74 21.80 33.81
CA ARG A 35 22.30 22.28 32.54
C ARG A 35 21.23 22.37 31.45
N GLN A 36 21.58 23.10 30.38
CA GLN A 36 20.69 23.35 29.25
C GLN A 36 20.73 22.23 28.20
N LYS A 37 19.76 22.29 27.28
CA LYS A 37 19.54 21.34 26.18
C LYS A 37 20.79 20.95 25.39
N THR A 38 21.69 21.90 25.15
CA THR A 38 22.94 21.72 24.40
C THR A 38 23.91 20.79 25.12
N TYR A 39 24.05 20.93 26.44
CA TYR A 39 24.89 20.06 27.24
C TYR A 39 24.28 18.67 27.37
N LEU A 40 22.95 18.58 27.55
CA LEU A 40 22.24 17.30 27.55
C LEU A 40 22.48 16.51 26.27
N ARG A 41 22.45 17.18 25.10
CA ARG A 41 22.78 16.54 23.82
C ARG A 41 24.20 15.97 23.80
N LYS A 42 25.19 16.72 24.31
CA LYS A 42 26.59 16.23 24.40
C LYS A 42 26.69 15.00 25.31
N VAL A 43 26.06 15.02 26.48
CA VAL A 43 26.05 13.86 27.39
C VAL A 43 25.43 12.63 26.72
N LEU A 44 24.26 12.81 26.08
CA LEU A 44 23.57 11.73 25.38
C LEU A 44 24.43 11.13 24.25
N VAL A 45 25.09 11.96 23.45
CA VAL A 45 25.86 11.52 22.28
C VAL A 45 27.25 10.99 22.66
N ASP A 46 28.00 11.77 23.45
CA ASP A 46 29.43 11.57 23.66
C ASP A 46 29.73 10.66 24.86
N LYS A 47 28.84 10.62 25.85
CA LYS A 47 29.02 9.81 27.08
C LYS A 47 28.14 8.57 27.12
N LEU A 48 26.92 8.67 26.61
CA LEU A 48 25.94 7.57 26.64
C LEU A 48 25.73 6.89 25.28
N GLY A 49 26.33 7.42 24.20
CA GLY A 49 26.31 6.79 22.87
C GLY A 49 24.98 6.90 22.09
N TYR A 50 24.00 7.65 22.59
CA TYR A 50 22.72 7.86 21.90
C TYR A 50 22.88 8.81 20.71
N LYS A 51 22.38 8.40 19.54
CA LYS A 51 22.41 9.21 18.32
C LYS A 51 21.00 9.63 17.92
N PHE A 52 20.80 10.91 17.62
CA PHE A 52 19.55 11.39 17.04
C PHE A 52 19.48 10.93 15.57
N LYS A 53 18.76 9.84 15.33
CA LYS A 53 18.51 9.29 13.99
C LYS A 53 17.06 9.57 13.61
N LYS A 54 16.78 9.73 12.31
CA LYS A 54 15.39 9.76 11.83
C LYS A 54 14.67 8.53 12.37
N CYS A 55 13.49 8.72 12.99
CA CYS A 55 12.62 7.60 13.32
C CYS A 55 12.41 6.80 12.05
N LYS A 56 12.76 5.52 12.07
CA LYS A 56 12.40 4.63 10.97
C LYS A 56 10.88 4.60 10.94
N ASP A 57 10.30 4.88 9.79
CA ASP A 57 8.88 4.60 9.54
C ASP A 57 8.60 3.15 9.99
N LYS A 58 7.40 2.84 10.47
CA LYS A 58 7.02 1.46 10.86
C LYS A 58 7.04 0.48 9.69
N ARG A 59 7.49 0.91 8.51
CA ARG A 59 7.98 0.05 7.43
C ARG A 59 9.30 -0.58 7.88
N HIS A 60 9.16 -1.54 8.79
CA HIS A 60 10.14 -2.57 9.05
C HIS A 60 10.60 -3.15 7.70
N PHE A 61 11.85 -3.60 7.64
CA PHE A 61 12.39 -4.41 6.55
C PHE A 61 11.29 -5.19 5.83
N LEU A 62 11.24 -5.10 4.49
CA LEU A 62 10.33 -5.86 3.64
C LEU A 62 10.68 -7.36 3.72
N THR A 63 10.52 -7.95 4.89
CA THR A 63 10.66 -9.37 5.10
C THR A 63 9.32 -9.97 4.73
N GLN A 64 9.26 -10.62 3.56
CA GLN A 64 8.08 -11.40 3.18
C GLN A 64 7.76 -12.36 4.32
N LYS A 65 6.52 -12.29 4.80
CA LYS A 65 6.00 -13.22 5.80
C LYS A 65 6.09 -14.67 5.27
N PRO A 66 6.35 -15.69 6.11
CA PRO A 66 6.55 -17.07 5.65
C PRO A 66 5.37 -17.65 4.85
N ASP A 67 4.14 -17.30 5.22
CA ASP A 67 2.91 -17.61 4.49
C ASP A 67 2.91 -17.00 3.08
N ILE A 68 3.27 -15.71 2.95
CA ILE A 68 3.39 -15.05 1.64
C ILE A 68 4.49 -15.69 0.79
N ARG A 69 5.61 -16.10 1.40
CA ARG A 69 6.65 -16.86 0.68
C ARG A 69 6.12 -18.20 0.18
N ALA A 70 5.37 -18.92 1.01
CA ALA A 70 4.75 -20.19 0.61
C ALA A 70 3.75 -20.00 -0.54
N TRP A 71 2.91 -18.96 -0.49
CA TRP A 71 1.99 -18.60 -1.57
C TRP A 71 2.72 -18.27 -2.87
N ARG A 72 3.77 -17.44 -2.81
CA ARG A 72 4.62 -17.15 -3.98
C ARG A 72 5.26 -18.41 -4.52
N ALA A 73 5.75 -19.30 -3.67
CA ALA A 73 6.34 -20.57 -4.11
C ALA A 73 5.31 -21.47 -4.81
N ARG A 74 4.06 -21.54 -4.31
CA ARG A 74 2.97 -22.27 -4.97
C ARG A 74 2.63 -21.66 -6.33
N TYR A 75 2.49 -20.33 -6.38
CA TYR A 75 2.24 -19.59 -7.61
C TYR A 75 3.33 -19.85 -8.66
N LEU A 76 4.61 -19.68 -8.29
CA LEU A 76 5.74 -19.89 -9.20
C LEU A 76 5.84 -21.34 -9.65
N ARG A 77 5.60 -22.32 -8.78
CA ARG A 77 5.54 -23.74 -9.18
C ARG A 77 4.45 -23.98 -10.22
N ARG A 78 3.26 -23.42 -10.03
CA ARG A 78 2.16 -23.59 -11.00
C ARG A 78 2.46 -22.96 -12.36
N LEU A 79 3.09 -21.79 -12.38
CA LEU A 79 3.53 -21.19 -13.64
C LEU A 79 4.63 -22.01 -14.30
N LYS A 80 5.60 -22.51 -13.51
CA LYS A 80 6.64 -23.41 -14.02
C LYS A 80 6.07 -24.70 -14.58
N GLU A 81 5.11 -25.33 -13.91
CA GLU A 81 4.41 -26.52 -14.41
C GLU A 81 3.75 -26.25 -15.76
N ASN A 82 3.18 -25.06 -15.95
CA ASN A 82 2.61 -24.64 -17.23
C ASN A 82 3.69 -24.44 -18.30
N ASP A 83 4.82 -23.81 -17.95
CA ASP A 83 5.96 -23.64 -18.86
C ASP A 83 6.57 -24.99 -19.27
N ASP A 84 6.67 -25.93 -18.33
CA ASP A 84 7.21 -27.28 -18.54
C ASP A 84 6.34 -28.13 -19.49
N LEU A 85 5.11 -27.69 -19.83
CA LEU A 85 4.28 -28.31 -20.86
C LEU A 85 4.75 -28.05 -22.30
N GLY A 86 5.71 -27.12 -22.50
CA GLY A 86 6.29 -26.81 -23.80
C GLY A 86 5.22 -26.39 -24.82
N ALA A 87 5.09 -27.13 -25.93
CA ALA A 87 4.09 -26.85 -26.97
C ALA A 87 2.63 -26.92 -26.48
N ARG A 88 2.37 -27.56 -25.32
CA ARG A 88 1.03 -27.63 -24.70
C ARG A 88 0.82 -26.57 -23.61
N LYS A 89 1.75 -25.63 -23.46
CA LYS A 89 1.65 -24.52 -22.51
C LYS A 89 0.36 -23.74 -22.75
N LYS A 90 -0.34 -23.43 -21.66
CA LYS A 90 -1.51 -22.56 -21.70
C LYS A 90 -1.06 -21.10 -21.73
N PRO A 91 -1.68 -20.24 -22.57
CA PRO A 91 -1.40 -18.81 -22.53
C PRO A 91 -1.70 -18.26 -21.13
N VAL A 92 -0.81 -17.40 -20.61
CA VAL A 92 -1.01 -16.75 -19.31
C VAL A 92 -1.40 -15.30 -19.55
N ILE A 93 -2.56 -14.91 -19.03
CA ILE A 93 -3.11 -13.56 -19.09
C ILE A 93 -3.00 -12.93 -17.71
N TYR A 94 -2.20 -11.88 -17.62
CA TYR A 94 -2.07 -11.02 -16.45
C TYR A 94 -3.06 -9.87 -16.57
N VAL A 95 -3.88 -9.69 -15.56
CA VAL A 95 -4.82 -8.57 -15.47
C VAL A 95 -4.33 -7.64 -14.37
N ASP A 96 -4.41 -6.35 -14.66
CA ASP A 96 -4.13 -5.32 -13.67
C ASP A 96 -4.98 -4.08 -13.93
N GLU A 97 -5.15 -3.28 -12.87
CA GLU A 97 -5.72 -1.95 -12.93
C GLU A 97 -4.65 -0.91 -12.59
N THR A 98 -4.51 0.10 -13.45
CA THR A 98 -3.66 1.26 -13.15
C THR A 98 -4.43 2.57 -13.20
N CYS A 99 -4.09 3.46 -12.28
CA CYS A 99 -4.69 4.79 -12.18
C CYS A 99 -3.69 5.83 -12.69
N ILE A 100 -4.05 6.54 -13.76
CA ILE A 100 -3.30 7.66 -14.29
C ILE A 100 -3.87 8.96 -13.72
N HIS A 101 -3.01 9.79 -13.15
CA HIS A 101 -3.36 11.13 -12.72
C HIS A 101 -3.09 12.13 -13.85
N SER A 102 -4.01 13.06 -14.09
CA SER A 102 -3.82 14.14 -15.08
C SER A 102 -2.66 15.09 -14.74
N HIS A 103 -2.21 15.09 -13.48
CA HIS A 103 -1.14 15.96 -12.99
C HIS A 103 0.09 15.12 -12.60
N TYR A 104 0.85 14.65 -13.58
CA TYR A 104 2.23 14.21 -13.34
C TYR A 104 3.11 15.44 -13.05
N THR A 105 2.95 16.03 -11.87
CA THR A 105 3.90 17.04 -11.39
C THR A 105 5.06 16.31 -10.74
N VAL A 106 6.26 16.53 -11.25
CA VAL A 106 7.50 16.19 -10.55
C VAL A 106 7.44 16.87 -9.17
N SER A 107 7.44 16.07 -8.11
CA SER A 107 7.39 16.58 -6.72
C SER A 107 8.60 17.46 -6.37
N LYS A 108 9.66 17.38 -7.19
CA LYS A 108 10.90 18.14 -7.12
C LYS A 108 11.32 18.53 -8.54
N CYS A 109 11.48 19.81 -8.80
CA CYS A 109 12.20 20.31 -9.96
C CYS A 109 13.28 21.28 -9.50
N TRP A 110 14.36 21.40 -10.28
CA TRP A 110 15.38 22.42 -10.07
C TRP A 110 14.80 23.78 -10.48
N GLN A 111 14.78 24.75 -9.57
CA GLN A 111 14.28 26.10 -9.81
C GLN A 111 15.39 27.11 -9.53
N ASN A 112 15.49 28.14 -10.37
CA ASN A 112 16.42 29.24 -10.20
C ASN A 112 15.83 30.29 -9.22
N ASN A 113 16.66 30.98 -8.43
CA ASN A 113 16.19 31.89 -7.36
C ASN A 113 15.47 33.15 -7.87
N THR A 114 15.50 33.41 -9.18
CA THR A 114 15.03 34.65 -9.80
C THR A 114 13.73 34.53 -10.59
N ASP A 115 13.28 33.32 -10.94
CA ASP A 115 12.06 33.12 -11.73
C ASP A 115 10.92 32.61 -10.85
N ALA A 116 9.72 33.14 -11.08
CA ALA A 116 8.51 32.77 -10.36
C ALA A 116 8.37 31.24 -10.31
N SER A 117 8.38 30.70 -9.09
CA SER A 117 8.25 29.28 -8.79
C SER A 117 7.17 28.62 -9.66
N VAL A 118 7.48 27.47 -10.27
CA VAL A 118 6.47 26.66 -10.98
C VAL A 118 5.30 26.43 -10.03
N LYS A 119 4.19 27.11 -10.27
CA LYS A 119 2.99 26.97 -9.47
C LYS A 119 2.50 25.55 -9.67
N LYS A 120 2.42 24.76 -8.59
CA LYS A 120 1.68 23.50 -8.63
C LYS A 120 0.26 23.84 -9.03
N ASN A 121 -0.20 23.29 -10.15
CA ASN A 121 -1.62 23.30 -10.45
C ASN A 121 -2.32 22.54 -9.33
N HIS A 122 -3.06 23.30 -8.52
CA HIS A 122 -3.75 22.81 -7.33
C HIS A 122 -5.13 22.22 -7.63
N ASN A 123 -5.54 22.15 -8.90
CA ASN A 123 -6.71 21.35 -9.25
C ASN A 123 -6.36 19.90 -8.97
N PRO A 124 -6.95 19.29 -7.93
CA PRO A 124 -6.76 17.88 -7.74
C PRO A 124 -7.64 17.20 -8.82
N ASP A 125 -7.83 15.89 -8.73
CA ASP A 125 -9.14 15.33 -9.12
C ASP A 125 -9.36 14.70 -10.48
N GLN A 126 -8.61 14.98 -11.56
CA GLN A 126 -8.84 14.22 -12.79
C GLN A 126 -7.97 12.95 -12.87
N ARG A 127 -8.58 11.79 -12.61
CA ARG A 127 -7.95 10.47 -12.77
C ARG A 127 -8.61 9.66 -13.88
N TRP A 128 -7.80 8.81 -14.49
CA TRP A 128 -8.21 7.80 -15.46
C TRP A 128 -7.84 6.43 -14.91
N ILE A 129 -8.78 5.50 -14.94
CA ILE A 129 -8.51 4.09 -14.66
C ILE A 129 -8.35 3.39 -16.00
N ILE A 130 -7.30 2.59 -16.09
CA ILE A 130 -7.04 1.68 -17.19
C ILE A 130 -7.08 0.27 -16.62
N VAL A 131 -7.89 -0.58 -17.22
CA VAL A 131 -7.97 -2.02 -16.94
C VAL A 131 -7.63 -2.75 -18.22
N HIS A 132 -6.73 -3.72 -18.13
CA HIS A 132 -6.40 -4.55 -19.27
C HIS A 132 -5.90 -5.93 -18.84
N GLY A 133 -6.14 -6.94 -19.67
CA GLY A 133 -5.45 -8.23 -19.65
C GLY A 133 -4.39 -8.34 -20.75
N GLY A 134 -3.20 -8.85 -20.44
CA GLY A 134 -2.14 -9.09 -21.43
C GLY A 134 -1.26 -10.29 -21.07
N GLY A 135 -0.61 -10.88 -22.06
CA GLY A 135 0.23 -12.07 -21.91
C GLY A 135 1.43 -12.07 -22.87
N GLU A 136 2.00 -13.25 -23.10
CA GLU A 136 3.17 -13.43 -23.97
C GLU A 136 2.92 -13.01 -25.43
N ASN A 137 1.66 -13.08 -25.88
CA ASN A 137 1.23 -12.68 -27.22
C ASN A 137 0.74 -11.22 -27.28
N GLY A 138 1.05 -10.41 -26.27
CA GLY A 138 0.59 -9.03 -26.16
C GLY A 138 -0.74 -8.90 -25.42
N PHE A 139 -1.38 -7.75 -25.62
CA PHE A 139 -2.66 -7.41 -24.99
C PHE A 139 -3.83 -8.16 -25.63
N VAL A 140 -4.82 -8.53 -24.81
CA VAL A 140 -6.06 -9.16 -25.30
C VAL A 140 -6.88 -8.12 -26.06
N ASN A 141 -6.92 -8.24 -27.39
CA ASN A 141 -7.60 -7.25 -28.24
C ASN A 141 -9.08 -7.09 -27.85
N GLY A 142 -9.56 -5.85 -27.72
CA GLY A 142 -10.94 -5.56 -27.30
C GLY A 142 -11.23 -5.73 -25.80
N ALA A 143 -10.24 -6.13 -24.99
CA ALA A 143 -10.36 -6.20 -23.54
C ALA A 143 -9.99 -4.88 -22.82
N GLU A 144 -9.58 -3.85 -23.55
CA GLU A 144 -9.24 -2.55 -22.97
C GLU A 144 -10.47 -1.87 -22.34
N LEU A 145 -10.28 -1.31 -21.15
CA LEU A 145 -11.25 -0.44 -20.52
C LEU A 145 -10.54 0.76 -19.93
N ILE A 146 -10.82 1.93 -20.49
CA ILE A 146 -10.31 3.21 -20.04
C ILE A 146 -11.51 4.08 -19.68
N TYR A 147 -11.55 4.57 -18.45
CA TYR A 147 -12.61 5.48 -18.04
C TYR A 147 -12.12 6.52 -17.05
N LYS A 148 -12.83 7.65 -17.06
CA LYS A 148 -12.56 8.80 -16.22
C LYS A 148 -13.22 8.61 -14.85
N CYS A 149 -12.47 8.72 -13.76
CA CYS A 149 -13.01 8.66 -12.40
C CYS A 149 -14.01 9.81 -12.18
N LYS A 150 -15.12 9.52 -11.50
CA LYS A 150 -16.14 10.53 -11.19
C LYS A 150 -15.86 11.31 -9.91
N SER A 151 -15.10 10.72 -8.98
CA SER A 151 -14.78 11.32 -7.69
C SER A 151 -13.36 11.89 -7.62
N ASN A 152 -13.31 13.01 -6.91
CA ASN A 152 -12.14 13.84 -6.60
C ASN A 152 -11.39 13.32 -5.35
N SER A 153 -11.86 12.24 -4.73
CA SER A 153 -11.31 11.77 -3.47
C SER A 153 -10.01 10.97 -3.67
N GLY A 154 -9.16 10.99 -2.63
CA GLY A 154 -7.89 10.27 -2.61
C GLY A 154 -8.02 8.76 -2.83
N ASP A 155 -9.18 8.20 -2.48
CA ASP A 155 -9.46 6.77 -2.37
C ASP A 155 -10.05 6.20 -3.67
N TYR A 156 -9.22 5.51 -4.43
CA TYR A 156 -9.57 4.94 -5.74
C TYR A 156 -10.43 3.66 -5.64
N HIS A 157 -10.53 3.07 -4.45
CA HIS A 157 -11.25 1.80 -4.23
C HIS A 157 -12.77 1.91 -4.43
N HIS A 158 -13.32 3.11 -4.55
CA HIS A 158 -14.74 3.30 -4.85
C HIS A 158 -15.07 3.28 -6.35
N GLU A 159 -14.10 3.58 -7.23
CA GLU A 159 -14.33 3.72 -8.68
C GLU A 159 -14.19 2.39 -9.44
N MET A 160 -13.22 1.55 -9.05
CA MET A 160 -13.18 0.15 -9.46
C MET A 160 -13.78 -0.71 -8.34
N ASN A 161 -14.95 -1.28 -8.61
CA ASN A 161 -15.67 -2.12 -7.67
C ASN A 161 -16.08 -3.44 -8.34
N THR A 162 -16.61 -4.37 -7.55
CA THR A 162 -17.00 -5.69 -8.03
C THR A 162 -17.93 -5.64 -9.23
N ALA A 163 -18.91 -4.75 -9.26
CA ALA A 163 -19.88 -4.69 -10.34
C ALA A 163 -19.21 -4.28 -11.66
N ASN A 164 -18.39 -3.23 -11.64
CA ASN A 164 -17.67 -2.75 -12.81
C ASN A 164 -16.62 -3.77 -13.27
N PHE A 165 -15.85 -4.35 -12.34
CA PHE A 165 -14.86 -5.38 -12.65
C PHE A 165 -15.53 -6.62 -13.27
N LYS A 166 -16.61 -7.13 -12.65
CA LYS A 166 -17.37 -8.27 -13.16
C LYS A 166 -17.93 -7.99 -14.56
N LYS A 167 -18.50 -6.80 -14.77
CA LYS A 167 -19.02 -6.38 -16.08
C LYS A 167 -17.90 -6.40 -17.13
N TRP A 168 -16.77 -5.80 -16.81
CA TRP A 168 -15.59 -5.81 -17.70
C TRP A 168 -15.10 -7.23 -18.00
N VAL A 169 -14.98 -8.09 -16.99
CA VAL A 169 -14.56 -9.49 -17.18
C VAL A 169 -15.50 -10.21 -18.15
N LEU A 170 -16.82 -10.06 -17.97
CA LEU A 170 -17.82 -10.77 -18.77
C LEU A 170 -17.98 -10.20 -20.19
N GLU A 171 -17.90 -8.89 -20.36
CA GLU A 171 -18.20 -8.22 -21.64
C GLU A 171 -16.96 -7.94 -22.49
N LYS A 172 -15.77 -7.85 -21.88
CA LYS A 172 -14.54 -7.41 -22.55
C LYS A 172 -13.43 -8.45 -22.47
N LEU A 173 -13.17 -9.04 -21.30
CA LEU A 173 -12.06 -9.98 -21.15
C LEU A 173 -12.41 -11.37 -21.70
N ILE A 174 -13.40 -12.05 -21.12
CA ILE A 174 -13.77 -13.44 -21.47
C ILE A 174 -14.13 -13.62 -22.95
N PRO A 175 -14.87 -12.70 -23.60
CA PRO A 175 -15.20 -12.87 -25.01
C PRO A 175 -13.99 -12.81 -25.94
N ASN A 176 -12.91 -12.14 -25.53
CA ASN A 176 -11.75 -11.87 -26.37
C ASN A 176 -10.49 -12.63 -25.97
N TRP A 177 -10.47 -13.28 -24.81
CA TRP A 177 -9.27 -13.96 -24.32
C TRP A 177 -8.99 -15.27 -25.07
N PRO A 178 -7.73 -15.73 -25.12
CA PRO A 178 -7.41 -17.00 -25.76
C PRO A 178 -8.06 -18.19 -25.03
N LEU A 179 -8.53 -19.18 -25.78
CA LEU A 179 -9.10 -20.40 -25.20
C LEU A 179 -8.06 -21.13 -24.34
N ASN A 180 -8.51 -21.78 -23.27
CA ASN A 180 -7.67 -22.56 -22.35
C ASN A 180 -6.56 -21.74 -21.67
N SER A 181 -6.77 -20.44 -21.45
CA SER A 181 -5.80 -19.57 -20.76
C SER A 181 -5.77 -19.76 -19.24
N ILE A 182 -4.64 -19.41 -18.64
CA ILE A 182 -4.49 -19.19 -17.19
C ILE A 182 -4.61 -17.68 -16.94
N VAL A 183 -5.39 -17.30 -15.95
CA VAL A 183 -5.57 -15.89 -15.56
C VAL A 183 -4.83 -15.64 -14.26
N VAL A 184 -4.04 -14.58 -14.23
CA VAL A 184 -3.34 -14.09 -13.04
C VAL A 184 -3.91 -12.73 -12.68
N LEU A 185 -4.40 -12.64 -11.44
CA LEU A 185 -4.98 -11.45 -10.84
C LEU A 185 -4.25 -11.18 -9.53
N ASP A 186 -4.24 -9.92 -9.08
CA ASP A 186 -3.87 -9.64 -7.70
C ASP A 186 -5.00 -10.08 -6.73
N ASN A 187 -4.77 -9.92 -5.43
CA ASN A 187 -5.75 -10.31 -4.40
C ASN A 187 -6.52 -9.08 -3.85
N ALA A 188 -7.01 -8.21 -4.73
CA ALA A 188 -7.86 -7.11 -4.30
C ALA A 188 -9.26 -7.62 -3.84
N PRO A 189 -9.84 -7.07 -2.76
CA PRO A 189 -11.12 -7.54 -2.21
C PRO A 189 -12.28 -7.58 -3.21
N TYR A 190 -12.29 -6.68 -4.20
CA TYR A 190 -13.37 -6.58 -5.18
C TYR A 190 -13.29 -7.63 -6.30
N HIS A 191 -12.15 -8.31 -6.48
CA HIS A 191 -12.01 -9.41 -7.46
C HIS A 191 -12.72 -10.69 -7.01
N SER A 192 -12.87 -10.89 -5.69
CA SER A 192 -13.41 -12.12 -5.12
C SER A 192 -14.60 -11.80 -4.22
N THR A 193 -15.79 -11.74 -4.80
CA THR A 193 -17.03 -11.59 -4.02
C THR A 193 -17.74 -12.91 -3.83
N GLN A 194 -18.03 -13.23 -2.57
CA GLN A 194 -18.83 -14.37 -2.20
C GLN A 194 -20.31 -14.09 -2.54
N ILE A 195 -20.91 -14.97 -3.35
CA ILE A 195 -22.33 -14.87 -3.75
C ILE A 195 -23.24 -15.04 -2.52
N GLU A 196 -22.87 -15.93 -1.61
CA GLU A 196 -23.59 -16.19 -0.36
C GLU A 196 -22.72 -15.79 0.82
N LYS A 197 -22.70 -14.48 1.13
CA LYS A 197 -21.96 -13.99 2.30
C LYS A 197 -22.78 -14.29 3.56
N PRO A 198 -22.22 -15.01 4.56
CA PRO A 198 -22.91 -15.18 5.82
C PRO A 198 -23.15 -13.82 6.48
N PRO A 199 -24.33 -13.59 7.09
CA PRO A 199 -24.62 -12.33 7.75
C PRO A 199 -23.57 -12.06 8.84
N THR A 200 -23.08 -10.83 8.88
CA THR A 200 -22.16 -10.36 9.93
C THR A 200 -22.97 -9.66 11.01
N SER A 201 -22.42 -9.48 12.20
CA SER A 201 -23.09 -8.81 13.34
C SER A 201 -23.53 -7.37 13.07
N VAL A 202 -23.08 -6.79 11.95
CA VAL A 202 -23.41 -5.44 11.46
C VAL A 202 -24.40 -5.44 10.29
N ALA A 203 -24.83 -6.62 9.82
CA ALA A 203 -25.78 -6.74 8.71
C ALA A 203 -27.21 -6.37 9.17
N THR A 204 -27.88 -5.53 8.38
CA THR A 204 -29.28 -5.20 8.62
C THR A 204 -30.20 -6.35 8.17
N LYS A 205 -31.40 -6.41 8.75
CA LYS A 205 -32.36 -7.52 8.59
C LYS A 205 -32.73 -7.78 7.11
N GLU A 206 -32.74 -6.73 6.27
CA GLU A 206 -33.01 -6.81 4.84
C GLU A 206 -31.93 -7.60 4.06
N THR A 207 -30.64 -7.45 4.40
CA THR A 207 -29.55 -8.19 3.73
C THR A 207 -29.57 -9.69 4.04
N SER A 208 -30.25 -10.08 5.12
CA SER A 208 -30.31 -11.46 5.62
C SER A 208 -31.41 -12.29 4.95
N MET A 209 -32.36 -11.66 4.26
CA MET A 209 -33.56 -12.31 3.71
C MET A 209 -33.48 -12.67 2.22
N VAL A 210 -32.43 -12.26 1.49
CA VAL A 210 -32.33 -12.47 0.02
C VAL A 210 -31.87 -13.89 -0.37
N ILE A 211 -31.47 -14.73 0.60
CA ILE A 211 -31.02 -16.09 0.33
C ILE A 211 -32.21 -17.06 0.36
N ARG A 212 -33.16 -16.95 -0.58
CA ARG A 212 -33.98 -18.07 -1.11
C ARG A 212 -34.65 -17.66 -2.44
N PRO A 213 -34.32 -18.36 -3.54
CA PRO A 213 -35.36 -18.88 -4.41
C PRO A 213 -35.30 -20.42 -4.43
N GLN A 214 -36.48 -21.04 -4.54
CA GLN A 214 -36.64 -22.48 -4.81
C GLN A 214 -36.14 -22.83 -6.21
#